data_AF-A0AA39I150-F1
#
_entry.id   AF-A0AA39I150-F1
#
_cell.length_a   1.000
_cell.length_b   1.000
_cell.length_c   1.000
_cell.angle_alpha   90.00
_cell.angle_beta   90.00
_cell.angle_gamma   90.00
#
_symmetry.space_group_name_H-M   'P 1'
#
loop_
_entity.id
_entity.type
_entity.pdbx_description
1 polymer ?
#
loop_
_entity_poly.entity_id
_entity_poly.type
_entity_poly.pdbx_seq_one_letter_code
_entity_poly.pdbx_strand_id
1 'polypeptide(L)' 'MAKLILVLLIALISNPTFGCWKYYCSDVGGQQVCYDMRCSTGESLGCNAGGQGERCRFCGFGQFPPCDSR' A
#
# COMPACT_ATOMS: atom_id res chain seq x y z
N MET A 1 23.47 -23.43 -14.23
CA MET A 1 23.84 -22.00 -14.14
C MET A 1 22.78 -21.03 -14.71
N ALA A 2 21.93 -21.45 -15.66
CA ALA A 2 20.89 -20.57 -16.26
C ALA A 2 19.68 -20.24 -15.36
N LYS A 3 19.45 -21.00 -14.28
CA LYS A 3 18.33 -20.73 -13.35
C LYS A 3 18.58 -19.54 -12.41
N LEU A 4 19.84 -19.15 -12.20
CA LEU A 4 20.21 -18.01 -11.34
C LEU A 4 19.92 -16.66 -12.00
N ILE A 5 19.97 -16.59 -13.34
CA ILE A 5 19.73 -15.38 -14.13
C ILE A 5 18.24 -15.06 -14.20
N LEU A 6 17.36 -16.08 -14.25
CA LEU A 6 15.92 -15.86 -14.28
C LEU A 6 15.42 -15.25 -12.96
N VAL A 7 15.92 -15.72 -11.81
CA VAL A 7 15.52 -15.22 -10.47
C VAL A 7 15.90 -13.75 -10.27
N LEU A 8 17.03 -13.30 -10.82
CA LEU A 8 17.47 -11.90 -10.75
C LEU A 8 16.63 -10.96 -11.62
N LEU A 9 16.07 -11.43 -12.74
CA LEU A 9 15.18 -10.62 -13.58
C LEU A 9 13.79 -10.44 -12.96
N ILE A 10 13.25 -11.45 -12.28
CA ILE A 10 11.94 -11.32 -11.59
C ILE A 10 12.05 -10.48 -10.30
N ALA A 11 13.19 -10.51 -9.61
CA ALA A 11 13.45 -9.66 -8.43
C ALA A 11 13.56 -8.15 -8.77
N LEU A 12 13.72 -7.78 -10.04
CA LEU A 12 13.69 -6.38 -10.50
C LEU A 12 12.29 -5.90 -10.93
N ILE A 13 11.30 -6.78 -11.10
CA ILE A 13 9.99 -6.40 -11.67
C ILE A 13 8.88 -6.41 -10.62
N SER A 14 9.03 -7.12 -9.51
CA SER A 14 8.15 -6.91 -8.35
C SER A 14 8.79 -7.54 -7.13
N ASN A 15 9.44 -6.72 -6.31
CA ASN A 15 9.37 -6.92 -4.87
C ASN A 15 7.96 -6.46 -4.48
N PRO A 16 6.95 -7.34 -4.30
CA PRO A 16 5.81 -6.92 -3.49
C PRO A 16 6.38 -6.80 -2.09
N THR A 17 6.98 -5.66 -1.78
CA THR A 17 7.11 -5.26 -0.38
C THR A 17 5.69 -5.26 0.14
N PHE A 18 5.44 -6.16 1.08
CA PHE A 18 4.15 -6.53 1.66
C PHE A 18 3.53 -5.39 2.50
N GLY A 19 3.47 -4.18 1.95
CA GLY A 19 2.92 -3.02 2.62
C GLY A 19 2.56 -2.00 1.56
N CYS A 20 1.27 -1.70 1.45
CA CYS A 20 0.72 -0.68 0.57
C CYS A 20 0.57 -1.07 -0.91
N TRP A 21 -0.61 -1.55 -1.29
CA TRP A 21 -0.94 -1.78 -2.70
C TRP A 21 -1.19 -0.46 -3.43
N LYS A 22 -0.12 0.17 -3.93
CA LYS A 22 -0.16 1.44 -4.67
C LYS A 22 -0.89 1.35 -6.01
N TYR A 23 -1.14 0.15 -6.53
CA TYR A 23 -1.93 -0.03 -7.75
C TYR A 23 -3.39 0.42 -7.58
N TYR A 24 -3.92 0.37 -6.35
CA TYR A 24 -5.30 0.77 -6.05
C TYR A 24 -5.41 2.20 -5.51
N CYS A 25 -4.36 2.71 -4.88
CA CYS A 25 -4.37 4.00 -4.22
C CYS A 25 -3.05 4.73 -4.46
N SER A 26 -3.12 6.02 -4.79
CA SER A 26 -1.95 6.89 -4.97
C SER A 26 -1.74 7.80 -3.77
N ASP A 27 -0.50 8.25 -3.53
CA ASP A 27 -0.23 9.27 -2.50
C ASP A 27 -0.95 10.59 -2.84
N VAL A 28 -1.36 11.34 -1.80
CA VAL A 28 -2.10 12.59 -1.95
C VAL A 28 -1.39 13.68 -1.18
N GLY A 29 -1.03 14.79 -1.84
CA GLY A 29 -0.38 15.93 -1.18
C GLY A 29 1.05 15.66 -0.69
N GLY A 30 1.66 14.53 -1.08
CA GLY A 30 2.92 14.05 -0.53
C GLY A 30 2.75 13.13 0.69
N GLN A 31 1.52 12.88 1.13
CA GLN A 31 1.21 11.93 2.19
C GLN A 31 0.93 10.54 1.61
N GLN A 32 1.43 9.52 2.32
CA GLN A 32 1.32 8.13 1.90
C GLN A 32 -0.10 7.60 2.06
N VAL A 33 -0.59 6.89 1.05
CA VAL A 33 -1.92 6.27 1.02
C VAL A 33 -1.82 4.79 0.65
N CYS A 34 -2.54 3.95 1.38
CA CYS A 34 -2.58 2.51 1.14
C CYS A 34 -3.99 1.98 1.05
N TYR A 35 -4.16 0.92 0.26
CA TYR A 35 -5.35 0.10 0.31
C TYR A 35 -5.46 -0.65 1.64
N ASP A 36 -6.63 -0.61 2.29
CA ASP A 36 -6.98 -1.35 3.49
C ASP A 36 -8.38 -1.94 3.39
N MET A 37 -8.52 -3.26 3.59
CA MET A 37 -9.84 -3.88 3.66
C MET A 37 -10.59 -3.51 4.95
N ARG A 38 -9.87 -3.18 6.03
CA ARG A 38 -10.43 -2.78 7.33
C ARG A 38 -11.19 -1.45 7.27
N CYS A 39 -10.99 -0.66 6.20
CA CYS A 39 -11.84 0.49 5.95
C CYS A 39 -13.31 0.11 5.71
N SER A 40 -13.59 -1.10 5.23
CA SER A 40 -14.96 -1.59 5.03
C SER A 40 -15.66 -1.92 6.35
N THR A 41 -14.90 -2.20 7.42
CA THR A 41 -15.42 -2.52 8.76
C THR A 41 -15.34 -1.33 9.73
N GLY A 42 -14.78 -0.19 9.30
CA GLY A 42 -14.57 0.99 10.14
C GLY A 42 -13.46 0.82 11.19
N GLU A 43 -12.66 -0.23 11.10
CA GLU A 43 -11.61 -0.53 12.08
C GLU A 43 -10.24 0.10 11.76
N SER A 44 -10.21 1.06 10.83
CA SER A 44 -8.98 1.72 10.36
C SER A 44 -9.22 3.24 10.24
N LEU A 45 -8.17 4.01 10.52
CA LEU A 45 -8.21 5.47 10.41
C LEU A 45 -7.69 5.91 9.04
N GLY A 46 -8.20 7.06 8.57
CA GLY A 46 -7.71 7.70 7.36
C GLY A 46 -8.32 7.19 6.05
N CYS A 47 -9.30 6.30 6.10
CA CYS A 47 -10.07 5.83 4.95
C CYS A 47 -10.70 6.96 4.14
N ASN A 48 -11.07 6.69 2.88
CA ASN A 48 -11.45 7.73 1.91
C ASN A 48 -10.36 8.80 1.70
N ALA A 49 -9.09 8.39 1.81
CA ALA A 49 -7.94 9.28 1.69
C ALA A 49 -7.94 10.03 0.35
N GLY A 50 -8.06 11.35 0.44
CA GLY A 50 -8.10 12.24 -0.73
C GLY A 50 -9.18 11.90 -1.75
N GLY A 51 -10.26 11.20 -1.37
CA GLY A 51 -11.37 10.85 -2.26
C GLY A 51 -11.07 9.73 -3.28
N GLN A 52 -9.97 8.97 -3.15
CA GLN A 52 -9.64 7.92 -4.11
C GLN A 52 -10.50 6.65 -4.00
N GLY A 53 -11.22 6.49 -2.90
CA GLY A 53 -12.16 5.40 -2.68
C GLY A 53 -12.22 4.94 -1.23
N GLU A 54 -13.28 4.21 -0.89
CA GLU A 54 -13.60 3.81 0.48
C GLU A 54 -12.52 2.97 1.15
N ARG A 55 -11.68 2.30 0.36
CA ARG A 55 -10.62 1.42 0.86
C ARG A 55 -9.23 2.04 0.83
N CYS A 56 -9.09 3.27 0.33
CA CYS A 56 -7.81 3.97 0.38
C CYS A 56 -7.71 4.74 1.69
N ARG A 57 -6.66 4.47 2.49
CA ARG A 57 -6.40 5.15 3.75
C ARG A 57 -5.07 5.88 3.79
N PHE A 58 -5.01 7.00 4.50
CA PHE A 58 -3.74 7.59 4.93
C PHE A 58 -3.04 6.65 5.93
N CYS A 59 -1.71 6.60 5.89
CA CYS A 59 -0.92 5.76 6.78
C CYS A 59 0.51 6.31 6.98
N GLY A 60 1.17 5.90 8.06
CA GLY A 60 2.60 6.15 8.29
C GLY A 60 2.96 7.56 8.76
N PHE A 61 1.96 8.39 9.11
CA PHE A 61 2.19 9.73 9.65
C PHE A 61 1.08 10.16 10.60
N GLY A 62 1.40 11.10 11.50
CA GLY A 62 0.45 11.67 12.45
C GLY A 62 -0.25 10.59 13.27
N GLN A 63 -1.59 10.60 13.23
CA GLN A 63 -2.44 9.62 13.92
C GLN A 63 -2.75 8.37 13.08
N PHE A 64 -2.29 8.31 11.83
CA PHE A 64 -2.61 7.21 10.94
C PHE A 64 -1.68 6.02 11.21
N PRO A 65 -2.22 4.78 11.18
CA PRO A 65 -1.44 3.59 11.48
C PRO A 65 -0.33 3.39 10.44
N PRO A 66 0.66 2.52 10.72
CA PRO A 66 1.67 2.16 9.74
C PRO A 66 1.07 1.69 8.40
N CYS A 67 1.83 1.89 7.32
CA CYS A 67 1.45 1.49 5.96
C CYS A 67 1.61 -0.02 5.70
N ASP A 68 1.77 -0.83 6.76
CA ASP A 68 1.64 -2.26 6.61
C ASP A 68 0.18 -2.62 6.34
N SER A 69 0.00 -3.59 5.46
CA SER A 69 -1.20 -4.40 5.43
C SER A 69 -0.69 -5.75 5.93
N ARG A 70 -0.87 -6.05 7.22
CA ARG A 70 -0.60 -7.42 7.70
C ARG A 70 -1.15 -8.46 6.74
#